data_AF-A0AAV6UH11-F1
#
_entry.id   AF-A0AAV6UH11-F1
#
_cell.length_a   1.000
_cell.length_b   1.000
_cell.length_c   1.000
_cell.angle_alpha   90.00
_cell.angle_beta   90.00
_cell.angle_gamma   90.00
#
_symmetry.space_group_name_H-M   'P 1'
#
loop_
_entity.id
_entity.type
_entity.pdbx_description
1 polymer ?
#
loop_
_entity_poly.entity_id
_entity_poly.type
_entity_poly.pdbx_seq_one_letter_code
_entity_poly.pdbx_strand_id
1 'polypeptide(L)'
;MHDSSTRIKLGRGEAEVSDKDIQVFSEHCASEVCQLSCKSFKCTVCNQCIQKEMKQVAKSAYLEFINRGKYRRVLPQTTTRVEIIDNQAEPQSTNALMRLWYQGKCLQDTAWCY
;
A
#
# COMPACT_ATOMS: atom_id res chain seq x y z
N MET A 1 13.91 -19.76 35.17
CA MET A 1 12.60 -20.23 34.65
C MET A 1 11.88 -19.01 34.10
N HIS A 2 11.20 -19.18 32.96
CA HIS A 2 10.65 -18.17 32.03
C HIS A 2 11.64 -17.66 30.97
N ASP A 3 11.54 -18.22 29.76
CA ASP A 3 10.84 -17.49 28.71
C ASP A 3 10.21 -18.47 27.72
N SER A 4 8.97 -18.19 27.36
CA SER A 4 8.11 -18.99 26.50
C SER A 4 8.08 -18.39 25.11
N SER A 5 7.84 -19.26 24.12
CA SER A 5 7.25 -18.90 22.82
C SER A 5 8.22 -18.55 21.68
N THR A 6 8.98 -19.55 21.23
CA THR A 6 9.33 -19.63 19.81
C THR A 6 8.23 -20.42 19.10
N ARG A 7 7.30 -19.71 18.43
CA ARG A 7 6.37 -20.33 17.48
C ARG A 7 6.55 -19.68 16.11
N ILE A 8 7.69 -19.95 15.47
CA ILE A 8 7.80 -19.76 14.03
C ILE A 8 7.01 -20.92 13.38
N LYS A 9 5.74 -20.66 13.05
CA LYS A 9 5.07 -21.45 12.01
C LYS A 9 5.42 -20.79 10.68
N LEU A 10 6.52 -21.21 10.06
CA LEU A 10 6.80 -20.91 8.67
C LEU A 10 5.86 -21.79 7.84
N GLY A 11 4.75 -21.20 7.40
CA GLY A 11 3.78 -21.81 6.51
C GLY A 11 4.41 -22.09 5.14
N ARG A 12 4.10 -23.27 4.60
CA ARG A 12 4.58 -23.83 3.34
C ARG A 12 4.16 -22.94 2.15
N GLY A 13 5.12 -22.28 1.49
CA GLY A 13 5.02 -21.84 0.09
C GLY A 13 4.29 -20.52 -0.19
N GLU A 14 4.13 -19.62 0.78
CA GLU A 14 3.69 -18.25 0.47
C GLU A 14 4.88 -17.46 -0.11
N ALA A 15 4.75 -16.98 -1.34
CA ALA A 15 5.70 -16.01 -1.88
C ALA A 15 5.65 -14.76 -0.98
N GLU A 16 6.74 -14.47 -0.30
CA GLU A 16 6.82 -13.32 0.60
C GLU A 16 6.76 -12.02 -0.23
N VAL A 17 5.73 -11.19 0.00
CA VAL A 17 5.64 -9.88 -0.64
C VAL A 17 6.75 -8.99 -0.09
N SER A 18 7.63 -8.53 -0.99
CA SER A 18 8.71 -7.63 -0.63
C SER A 18 8.20 -6.19 -0.47
N ASP A 19 8.99 -5.33 0.13
CA ASP A 19 8.63 -3.90 0.23
C ASP A 19 8.64 -3.20 -1.13
N LYS A 20 9.41 -3.73 -2.09
CA LYS A 20 9.43 -3.22 -3.47
C LYS A 20 8.09 -3.46 -4.17
N ASP A 21 7.46 -4.61 -3.89
CA ASP A 21 6.18 -4.98 -4.47
C ASP A 21 5.05 -4.03 -4.08
N ILE A 22 5.17 -3.33 -2.96
CA ILE A 22 4.15 -2.37 -2.48
C ILE A 22 4.57 -0.91 -2.69
N GLN A 23 5.72 -0.64 -3.31
CA GLN A 23 6.19 0.72 -3.54
C GLN A 23 5.37 1.43 -4.62
N VAL A 24 4.98 2.67 -4.34
CA VAL A 24 4.24 3.56 -5.26
C VAL A 24 4.88 4.95 -5.29
N PHE A 25 4.61 5.72 -6.35
CA PHE A 25 5.08 7.10 -6.52
C PHE A 25 6.59 7.31 -6.29
N SER A 26 7.44 6.48 -6.92
CA SER A 26 8.90 6.49 -6.73
C SER A 26 9.53 7.89 -6.78
N GLU A 27 9.20 8.67 -7.81
CA GLU A 27 9.71 10.04 -8.00
C GLU A 27 9.31 10.97 -6.85
N HIS A 28 8.07 10.84 -6.36
CA HIS A 28 7.60 11.65 -5.24
C HIS A 28 8.29 11.25 -3.93
N CYS A 29 8.49 9.95 -3.71
CA CYS A 29 9.19 9.44 -2.53
C CYS A 29 10.69 9.77 -2.54
N ALA A 30 11.29 9.93 -3.72
CA ALA A 30 12.66 10.40 -3.88
C ALA A 30 12.80 11.93 -3.72
N SER A 31 11.70 12.68 -3.73
CA SER A 31 11.74 14.15 -3.58
C SER A 31 12.18 14.57 -2.18
N GLU A 32 12.83 15.74 -2.10
CA GLU A 32 13.26 16.34 -0.83
C GLU A 32 12.13 16.45 0.19
N VAL A 33 10.91 16.73 -0.27
CA VAL A 33 9.71 16.84 0.57
C VAL A 33 9.50 15.57 1.42
N CYS A 34 9.58 14.38 0.80
CA CYS A 34 9.37 13.11 1.50
C CYS A 34 10.64 12.55 2.16
N GLN A 35 11.82 13.01 1.75
CA GLN A 35 13.08 12.65 2.40
C GLN A 35 13.26 13.39 3.74
N LEU A 36 12.79 14.64 3.83
CA LEU A 36 12.88 15.44 5.05
C LEU A 36 11.70 15.23 6.01
N SER A 37 10.53 14.81 5.53
CA SER A 37 9.31 14.77 6.35
C SER A 37 8.23 13.83 5.80
N CYS A 38 7.50 13.16 6.71
CA CYS A 38 6.33 12.34 6.38
C CYS A 38 4.99 13.08 6.51
N LYS A 39 5.00 14.42 6.62
CA LYS A 39 3.79 15.22 6.88
C LYS A 39 2.83 15.31 5.70
N SER A 40 3.33 15.29 4.46
CA SER A 40 2.48 15.31 3.28
C SER A 40 1.74 13.98 3.17
N PHE A 41 0.43 14.03 2.90
CA PHE A 41 -0.38 12.82 2.73
C PHE A 41 0.21 11.88 1.68
N LYS A 42 0.74 12.41 0.57
CA LYS A 42 1.35 11.57 -0.48
C LYS A 42 2.67 10.92 -0.06
N CYS A 43 3.36 11.46 0.95
CA CYS A 43 4.56 10.83 1.52
C CYS A 43 4.22 9.63 2.42
N THR A 44 3.01 9.54 2.97
CA THR A 44 2.62 8.47 3.91
C THR A 44 2.64 7.07 3.31
N VAL A 45 2.69 6.94 1.97
CA VAL A 45 2.82 5.65 1.26
C VAL A 45 4.27 5.32 0.87
N CYS A 46 5.22 6.23 1.14
CA CYS A 46 6.64 5.99 0.90
C CYS A 46 7.20 5.00 1.92
N ASN A 47 8.18 4.17 1.53
CA ASN A 47 8.68 3.08 2.37
C ASN A 47 9.20 3.54 3.74
N GLN A 48 9.79 4.74 3.81
CA GLN A 48 10.28 5.33 5.06
C GLN A 48 9.19 5.93 5.96
N CYS A 49 8.00 6.19 5.41
CA CYS A 49 6.90 6.89 6.08
C CYS A 49 5.67 6.01 6.35
N ILE A 50 5.52 4.91 5.61
CA ILE A 50 4.36 4.03 5.71
C ILE A 50 4.32 3.33 7.07
N GLN A 51 3.16 3.41 7.73
CA GLN A 51 2.93 2.74 9.00
C GLN A 51 2.95 1.22 8.83
N LYS A 52 3.39 0.50 9.87
CA LYS A 52 3.55 -0.96 9.83
C LYS A 52 2.25 -1.67 9.49
N GLU A 53 1.14 -1.21 10.06
CA GLU A 53 -0.20 -1.77 9.85
C GLU A 53 -0.61 -1.60 8.39
N MET A 54 -0.50 -0.38 7.86
CA MET A 54 -0.78 -0.08 6.46
C MET A 54 0.12 -0.86 5.50
N LYS A 55 1.40 -1.04 5.85
CA LYS A 55 2.35 -1.85 5.09
C LYS A 55 1.88 -3.30 4.98
N GLN A 56 1.41 -3.90 6.07
CA GLN A 56 0.85 -5.26 6.05
C GLN A 56 -0.43 -5.33 5.21
N VAL A 57 -1.32 -4.34 5.34
CA VAL A 57 -2.52 -4.27 4.49
C VAL A 57 -2.15 -4.18 3.01
N ALA A 58 -1.17 -3.36 2.63
CA ALA A 58 -0.69 -3.24 1.26
C ALA A 58 -0.08 -4.56 0.73
N LYS A 59 0.65 -5.30 1.57
CA LYS A 59 1.19 -6.62 1.20
C LYS A 59 0.09 -7.64 0.98
N SER A 60 -0.89 -7.72 1.87
CA SER A 60 -2.06 -8.60 1.71
C SER A 60 -2.86 -8.25 0.46
N ALA A 61 -3.08 -6.95 0.22
CA ALA A 61 -3.72 -6.41 -0.97
C ALA A 61 -2.98 -6.79 -2.27
N TYR A 62 -1.64 -6.74 -2.23
CA TYR A 62 -0.82 -7.17 -3.36
C TYR A 62 -0.98 -8.67 -3.61
N LEU A 63 -0.88 -9.48 -2.56
CA LEU A 63 -1.01 -10.93 -2.66
C LEU A 63 -2.41 -11.33 -3.18
N GLU A 64 -3.46 -10.65 -2.73
CA GLU A 64 -4.83 -10.82 -3.23
C GLU A 64 -4.91 -10.53 -4.73
N PHE A 65 -4.32 -9.41 -5.17
CA PHE A 65 -4.32 -9.04 -6.59
C PHE A 65 -3.61 -10.07 -7.47
N ILE A 66 -2.45 -10.57 -7.04
CA ILE A 66 -1.70 -11.60 -7.78
C ILE A 66 -2.49 -12.92 -7.85
N ASN A 67 -3.25 -13.23 -6.80
CA ASN A 67 -4.05 -14.45 -6.71
C ASN A 67 -5.53 -14.27 -7.09
N ARG A 68 -5.91 -13.13 -7.70
CA ARG A 68 -7.32 -12.76 -7.89
C ARG A 68 -8.08 -13.61 -8.91
N GLY A 69 -7.40 -14.39 -9.74
CA GLY A 69 -8.04 -15.15 -10.83
C GLY A 69 -8.92 -14.24 -11.71
N LYS A 70 -10.24 -14.51 -11.73
CA LYS A 70 -11.23 -13.71 -12.48
C LYS A 70 -12.00 -12.69 -11.62
N TYR A 71 -11.65 -12.56 -10.34
CA TYR A 71 -12.25 -11.57 -9.47
C TYR A 71 -11.67 -10.18 -9.76
N ARG A 72 -12.48 -9.15 -9.48
CA ARG A 72 -12.11 -7.75 -9.61
C ARG A 72 -12.34 -7.03 -8.29
N ARG A 73 -11.64 -5.92 -8.07
CA ARG A 73 -11.75 -5.19 -6.82
C ARG A 73 -13.02 -4.34 -6.83
N VAL A 74 -13.84 -4.47 -5.80
CA VAL A 74 -15.05 -3.63 -5.65
C VAL A 74 -14.69 -2.27 -5.03
N LEU A 75 -13.76 -2.26 -4.06
CA LEU A 75 -13.26 -1.07 -3.39
C LEU A 75 -11.75 -1.20 -3.06
N PRO A 76 -10.97 -0.11 -3.12
CA PRO A 76 -11.34 1.17 -3.73
C PRO A 76 -11.45 1.03 -5.27
N GLN A 77 -12.45 1.67 -5.86
CA GLN A 77 -12.47 1.87 -7.32
C GLN A 77 -11.40 2.91 -7.64
N THR A 78 -10.42 2.56 -8.46
CA THR A 78 -9.37 3.49 -8.86
C THR A 78 -9.37 3.66 -10.36
N THR A 79 -9.87 4.79 -10.84
CA THR A 79 -9.75 5.13 -12.26
C THR A 79 -8.38 5.75 -12.53
N THR A 80 -7.96 5.79 -13.79
CA THR A 80 -6.77 6.54 -14.22
C THR A 80 -6.92 8.05 -14.04
N ARG A 81 -8.14 8.55 -13.78
CA ARG A 81 -8.35 9.93 -13.39
C ARG A 81 -7.95 10.08 -11.93
N VAL A 82 -7.03 11.01 -11.70
CA VAL A 82 -6.77 11.58 -10.38
C VAL A 82 -8.05 12.32 -9.98
N GLU A 83 -9.01 11.60 -9.39
CA GLU A 83 -10.06 12.26 -8.64
C GLU A 83 -9.35 12.97 -7.49
N ILE A 84 -9.48 14.29 -7.46
CA ILE A 84 -8.99 15.11 -6.36
C ILE A 84 -9.59 14.49 -5.11
N ILE A 85 -8.74 13.85 -4.30
CA ILE A 85 -9.15 13.34 -3.00
C ILE A 85 -9.65 14.58 -2.26
N ASP A 86 -10.96 14.68 -2.13
CA ASP A 86 -11.59 15.80 -1.47
C ASP A 86 -10.96 15.89 -0.08
N ASN A 87 -10.32 17.03 0.20
CA ASN A 87 -9.53 17.29 1.41
C ASN A 87 -10.38 17.25 2.70
N GLN A 88 -11.67 16.89 2.57
CA GLN A 88 -12.66 16.79 3.64
C GLN A 88 -12.74 15.41 4.29
N ALA A 89 -12.21 14.35 3.65
CA ALA A 89 -12.07 13.05 4.32
C ALA A 89 -10.70 13.01 5.02
N GLU A 90 -10.68 12.77 6.32
CA GLU A 90 -9.46 12.73 7.13
C GLU A 90 -8.31 12.03 6.37
N PRO A 91 -7.26 12.78 5.96
CA PRO A 91 -6.11 12.23 5.24
C PRO A 91 -5.31 11.22 6.07
N GLN A 92 -5.78 10.83 7.25
CA GLN A 92 -5.18 9.81 8.11
C GLN A 92 -6.00 8.54 8.22
N SER A 93 -7.18 8.45 7.59
CA SER A 93 -7.92 7.19 7.59
C SER A 93 -7.22 6.13 6.75
N THR A 94 -7.22 4.88 7.21
CA THR A 94 -6.70 3.73 6.45
C THR A 94 -7.34 3.62 5.07
N ASN A 95 -8.62 3.99 4.95
CA ASN A 95 -9.33 3.97 3.67
C ASN A 95 -8.76 4.99 2.67
N ALA A 96 -8.41 6.20 3.13
CA ALA A 96 -7.78 7.21 2.27
C ALA A 96 -6.38 6.74 1.82
N LEU A 97 -5.59 6.17 2.74
CA LEU A 97 -4.27 5.62 2.42
C LEU A 97 -4.35 4.47 1.41
N MET A 98 -5.32 3.57 1.56
CA MET A 98 -5.57 2.49 0.61
C MET A 98 -5.96 3.00 -0.77
N ARG A 99 -6.81 4.04 -0.85
CA ARG A 99 -7.15 4.69 -2.13
C ARG A 99 -5.92 5.28 -2.80
N LEU A 100 -5.11 6.03 -2.05
CA LEU A 100 -3.87 6.63 -2.55
C LEU A 100 -2.89 5.56 -3.04
N TRP A 101 -2.73 4.46 -2.29
CA TRP A 101 -1.85 3.37 -2.67
C TRP A 101 -2.33 2.66 -3.93
N TYR A 102 -3.61 2.30 -4.03
CA TYR A 102 -4.17 1.69 -5.24
C TYR A 102 -4.09 2.60 -6.45
N GLN A 103 -4.27 3.91 -6.26
CA GLN A 103 -4.07 4.88 -7.34
C GLN A 103 -2.61 4.85 -7.83
N GLY A 104 -1.65 4.81 -6.91
CA GLY A 104 -0.24 4.66 -7.25
C GLY A 104 0.05 3.37 -8.03
N LYS A 105 -0.59 2.25 -7.65
CA LYS A 105 -0.52 0.98 -8.38
C LYS A 105 -1.13 1.08 -9.78
N CYS A 106 -2.33 1.62 -9.91
CA CYS A 106 -3.03 1.84 -11.18
C CYS A 106 -2.21 2.71 -12.15
N LEU A 107 -1.52 3.73 -11.64
CA LEU A 107 -0.63 4.58 -12.45
C LEU A 107 0.64 3.86 -12.91
N GLN A 108 1.12 2.87 -12.15
CA GLN A 108 2.28 2.05 -12.52
C GLN A 108 1.90 0.93 -13.50
N ASP A 109 0.74 0.32 -13.30
CA ASP A 109 0.22 -0.79 -14.08
C ASP A 109 -1.32 -0.72 -14.11
N THR A 110 -1.87 -0.56 -15.31
CA THR A 110 -3.31 -0.37 -15.52
C THR A 110 -4.15 -1.57 -15.10
N ALA A 111 -3.56 -2.76 -14.96
CA ALA A 111 -4.24 -3.93 -14.43
C ALA A 111 -4.76 -3.71 -13.00
N TRP A 112 -4.19 -2.76 -12.25
CA TRP A 112 -4.59 -2.40 -10.88
C TRP A 112 -5.71 -1.37 -10.81
N CYS A 113 -6.17 -0.83 -11.94
CA CYS A 113 -7.26 0.15 -11.97
C CYS A 113 -8.67 -0.49 -11.83
N TYR A 114 -8.78 -1.82 -11.80
CA TYR A 114 -10.05 -2.54 -11.90
C TYR A 114 -10.17 -3.69 -10.88
#